data_AF-A0A956GN54-F1
#
_entry.id   AF-A0A956GN54-F1
#
_cell.length_a   1.000
_cell.length_b   1.000
_cell.length_c   1.000
_cell.angle_alpha   90.00
_cell.angle_beta   90.00
_cell.angle_gamma   90.00
#
_symmetry.space_group_name_H-M   'P 1'
#
loop_
_entity.id
_entity.type
_entity.pdbx_description
1 polymer ?
#
loop_
_entity_poly.entity_id
_entity_poly.type
_entity_poly.pdbx_seq_one_letter_code
_entity_poly.pdbx_strand_id
1 'polypeptide(L)'
;MSSGDATLARLGRPGQLIDGRYRLAEMLGAGGFGEVWRARQEVEGAEVRTVALKLLVPPGDGGGTPTLGGASPGSGRGPGPTGSGGSGGLSRSG
;
A
#
# COMPACT_ATOMS: atom_id res chain seq x y z
N MET A 1 10.47 13.11 19.20
CA MET A 1 10.50 13.39 17.75
C MET A 1 10.81 12.08 17.04
N SER A 2 9.79 11.45 16.44
CA SER A 2 9.93 10.25 15.62
C SER A 2 10.72 10.56 14.35
N SER A 3 11.76 9.77 14.10
CA SER A 3 12.29 9.54 12.76
C SER A 3 12.62 8.04 12.77
N GLY A 4 11.70 7.15 12.38
CA GLY A 4 11.19 7.14 11.02
C GLY A 4 12.25 6.63 10.04
N ASP A 5 13.25 5.87 10.51
CA ASP A 5 14.09 5.08 9.63
C ASP A 5 13.25 3.89 9.14
N ALA A 6 12.49 4.13 8.07
CA ALA A 6 12.01 3.04 7.24
C ALA A 6 13.22 2.42 6.53
N THR A 7 14.11 1.77 7.29
CA THR A 7 14.97 0.72 6.76
C THR A 7 13.98 -0.20 6.07
N LEU A 8 13.99 -0.24 4.74
CA LEU A 8 13.29 -1.27 4.00
C LEU A 8 13.76 -2.59 4.63
N ALA A 9 12.86 -3.23 5.38
CA ALA A 9 13.25 -4.35 6.24
C ALA A 9 13.84 -5.43 5.33
N ARG A 10 15.15 -5.60 5.40
CA ARG A 10 15.88 -6.54 4.56
C ARG A 10 15.32 -7.93 4.86
N LEU A 11 14.76 -8.61 3.86
CA LEU A 11 14.08 -9.90 4.06
C LEU A 11 15.09 -11.04 4.29
N GLY A 12 16.29 -10.91 3.72
CA GLY A 12 17.37 -11.88 3.84
C GLY A 12 18.72 -11.27 4.23
N ARG A 13 19.65 -12.13 4.64
CA ARG A 13 21.07 -11.81 4.86
C ARG A 13 21.99 -12.89 4.29
N PRO A 14 23.21 -12.55 3.83
CA PRO A 14 24.19 -13.54 3.39
C PRO A 14 24.44 -14.62 4.46
N GLY A 15 24.55 -15.87 4.04
CA GLY A 15 24.76 -17.03 4.90
C GLY A 15 23.50 -17.55 5.61
N GLN A 16 22.37 -16.85 5.53
CA GLN A 16 21.10 -17.31 6.12
C GLN A 16 20.60 -18.57 5.40
N LEU A 17 20.21 -19.58 6.18
CA LEU A 17 19.59 -20.80 5.67
C LEU A 17 18.07 -20.62 5.67
N ILE A 18 17.47 -20.73 4.49
CA ILE A 18 16.02 -20.67 4.28
C ILE A 18 15.51 -22.08 4.04
N ASP A 19 14.40 -22.43 4.68
CA ASP A 19 13.72 -23.73 4.51
C ASP A 19 14.63 -24.95 4.78
N GLY A 20 15.67 -24.76 5.60
CA GLY A 20 16.65 -25.79 5.92
C GLY A 20 17.57 -26.23 4.77
N ARG A 21 17.45 -25.64 3.57
CA ARG A 21 18.15 -26.13 2.37
C ARG A 21 18.64 -25.06 1.41
N TYR A 22 18.29 -23.79 1.57
CA TYR A 22 18.77 -22.73 0.67
C TYR A 22 19.60 -21.72 1.44
N ARG A 23 20.92 -21.76 1.27
CA ARG A 23 21.83 -20.81 1.90
C ARG A 23 22.00 -19.58 1.01
N LEU A 24 21.57 -18.42 1.50
CA LEU A 24 21.71 -17.15 0.78
C LEU A 24 23.19 -16.80 0.59
N ALA A 25 23.58 -16.37 -0.61
CA ALA A 25 24.93 -15.97 -0.94
C ALA A 25 25.01 -14.45 -1.17
N GLU A 26 24.40 -13.95 -2.25
CA GLU A 26 24.43 -12.54 -2.62
C GLU A 26 23.04 -12.04 -2.99
N MET A 27 22.76 -10.77 -2.70
CA MET A 27 21.51 -10.12 -3.10
C MET A 27 21.64 -9.70 -4.57
N LEU A 28 20.71 -10.18 -5.40
CA LEU A 28 20.66 -9.87 -6.83
C LEU A 28 19.77 -8.67 -7.12
N GLY A 29 18.76 -8.40 -6.28
CA GLY A 29 17.91 -7.23 -6.40
C GLY A 29 16.87 -7.11 -5.29
N ALA A 30 16.28 -5.93 -5.16
CA ALA A 30 15.22 -5.62 -4.21
C ALA A 30 14.17 -4.69 -4.85
N GLY A 31 12.90 -4.83 -4.44
CA GLY A 31 11.80 -3.98 -4.87
C GLY A 31 10.59 -4.11 -3.95
N GLY A 32 9.49 -3.43 -4.29
CA GLY A 32 8.28 -3.37 -3.45
C GLY A 32 7.61 -4.73 -3.17
N PHE A 33 7.91 -5.76 -3.97
CA PHE A 33 7.39 -7.12 -3.79
C PHE A 33 8.39 -8.07 -3.10
N GLY A 34 9.55 -7.56 -2.68
CA GLY A 34 10.56 -8.31 -1.94
C GLY A 34 11.94 -8.33 -2.60
N GLU A 35 12.72 -9.35 -2.25
CA GLU A 35 14.14 -9.45 -2.58
C GLU A 35 14.44 -10.70 -3.40
N VAL A 36 15.40 -10.60 -4.31
CA VAL A 36 15.92 -11.74 -5.08
C VAL A 36 17.37 -11.98 -4.68
N TRP A 37 17.68 -13.21 -4.35
CA TRP A 37 18.98 -13.63 -3.85
C TRP A 37 19.54 -14.78 -4.69
N ARG A 38 20.85 -14.79 -4.91
CA ARG A 38 21.55 -16.02 -5.28
C ARG A 38 21.64 -16.87 -4.02
N ALA A 39 21.25 -18.14 -4.12
CA ALA A 39 21.33 -19.08 -3.03
C ALA A 39 21.93 -20.40 -3.51
N ARG A 40 22.59 -21.10 -2.58
CA ARG A 40 23.10 -22.45 -2.76
C ARG A 40 22.06 -23.40 -2.17
N GLN A 41 21.55 -24.32 -2.98
CA GLN A 41 20.74 -25.40 -2.45
C GLN A 41 21.66 -26.47 -1.86
N GLU A 42 21.41 -26.83 -0.60
CA GLU A 42 22.10 -27.86 0.15
C GLU A 42 21.15 -29.07 0.34
N VAL A 43 21.66 -30.28 0.10
CA VAL A 43 20.99 -31.55 0.43
C VAL A 43 22.01 -32.37 1.21
N GLU A 44 21.64 -32.82 2.41
CA GLU A 44 22.54 -33.58 3.30
C GLU A 44 23.89 -32.87 3.56
N GLY A 45 23.89 -31.54 3.58
CA GLY A 45 25.08 -30.72 3.82
C GLY A 45 25.98 -30.50 2.59
N ALA A 46 25.63 -31.05 1.43
CA ALA A 46 26.34 -30.82 0.17
C ALA A 46 25.59 -29.84 -0.74
N GLU A 47 26.31 -28.91 -1.37
CA GLU A 47 25.73 -28.02 -2.38
C GLU A 47 25.38 -28.83 -3.64
N VAL A 48 24.12 -28.76 -4.06
CA VAL A 48 23.61 -29.49 -5.24
C VAL A 48 23.35 -28.59 -6.44
N ARG A 49 23.00 -27.31 -6.23
CA ARG A 49 22.84 -26.31 -7.30
C ARG A 49 22.81 -24.88 -6.76
N THR A 50 23.14 -23.94 -7.64
CA THR A 50 22.87 -22.52 -7.42
C THR A 50 21.51 -22.13 -7.99
N VAL A 51 20.71 -21.37 -7.23
CA VAL A 51 19.36 -20.92 -7.60
C VAL A 51 19.16 -19.43 -7.32
N ALA A 52 18.16 -18.82 -7.95
CA ALA A 52 17.64 -17.52 -7.56
C ALA A 52 16.44 -17.72 -6.61
N LEU A 53 16.55 -17.24 -5.37
CA LEU A 53 15.48 -17.32 -4.36
C LEU A 53 14.81 -15.96 -4.21
N LYS A 54 13.48 -15.90 -4.39
CA LYS A 54 12.69 -14.68 -4.21
C LYS A 54 12.01 -14.70 -2.84
N LEU A 55 12.44 -13.81 -1.95
CA LEU A 55 11.81 -13.58 -0.66
C LEU A 55 10.72 -12.54 -0.86
N LEU A 56 9.49 -12.85 -0.46
CA LEU A 56 8.33 -11.96 -0.62
C LEU A 56 8.13 -11.16 0.66
N VAL A 57 7.80 -9.87 0.51
CA VAL A 57 7.27 -9.09 1.64
C VAL A 57 5.91 -9.71 1.98
N PRO A 58 5.66 -10.11 3.23
CA PRO A 58 4.33 -10.57 3.61
C PRO A 58 3.33 -9.46 3.27
N PRO A 59 2.14 -9.78 2.72
CA PRO A 59 1.11 -8.77 2.56
C PRO A 59 0.92 -8.14 3.94
N GLY A 60 1.22 -6.85 4.08
CA GLY A 60 0.95 -6.16 5.33
C GLY A 60 -0.53 -6.36 5.61
N ASP A 61 -0.88 -6.77 6.83
CA ASP A 61 -2.25 -6.69 7.31
C ASP A 61 -2.67 -5.24 7.07
N GLY A 62 -3.40 -5.02 5.97
CA GLY A 62 -4.01 -3.75 5.62
C GLY A 62 -5.16 -3.49 6.57
N GLY A 63 -4.86 -3.41 7.87
CA GLY A 63 -5.73 -2.89 8.92
C GLY A 63 -5.93 -1.38 8.80
N GLY A 64 -5.45 -0.75 7.73
CA GLY A 64 -6.10 0.43 7.21
C GLY A 64 -7.44 0.02 6.64
N THR A 65 -8.47 -0.04 7.49
CA THR A 65 -9.84 0.12 6.99
C THR A 65 -9.80 1.27 5.99
N PRO A 66 -10.27 1.11 4.74
CA PRO A 66 -10.52 2.27 3.91
C PRO A 66 -11.55 3.08 4.70
N THR A 67 -11.07 4.08 5.43
CA THR A 67 -11.91 5.13 5.99
C THR A 67 -12.37 5.87 4.74
N LEU A 68 -13.40 5.31 4.10
CA LEU A 68 -14.30 6.02 3.20
C LEU A 68 -14.57 7.32 3.94
N GLY A 69 -13.98 8.40 3.41
CA GLY A 69 -13.98 9.70 4.04
C GLY A 69 -15.37 9.94 4.58
N GLY A 70 -15.45 10.10 5.90
CA GLY A 70 -16.69 10.48 6.56
C GLY A 70 -17.18 11.71 5.84
N ALA A 71 -18.23 11.53 5.03
CA ALA A 71 -19.01 12.62 4.53
C ALA A 71 -19.43 13.40 5.77
N SER A 72 -18.84 14.58 5.96
CA SER A 72 -19.41 15.54 6.89
C SER A 72 -20.79 15.87 6.32
N PRO A 73 -21.92 15.56 6.97
CA PRO A 73 -23.17 16.16 6.59
C PRO A 73 -23.01 17.66 6.84
N GLY A 74 -22.83 18.41 5.75
CA GLY A 74 -22.83 19.86 5.75
C GLY A 74 -24.08 20.34 6.48
N SER A 75 -23.87 20.78 7.71
CA SER A 75 -24.91 21.34 8.54
C SER A 75 -25.28 22.73 8.00
N GLY A 76 -26.56 22.93 7.71
CA GLY A 76 -27.19 24.25 7.78
C GLY A 76 -27.06 25.16 6.54
N ARG A 77 -27.93 24.96 5.55
CA ARG A 77 -28.56 26.08 4.83
C ARG A 77 -30.06 25.97 5.03
N GLY A 78 -30.58 26.81 5.93
CA GLY A 78 -32.01 26.89 6.23
C GLY A 78 -32.83 27.39 5.03
N PRO A 79 -34.14 27.09 5.01
CA PRO A 79 -35.05 27.65 4.01
C PRO A 79 -35.19 29.17 4.25
N GLY A 80 -34.85 29.97 3.24
CA GLY A 80 -35.17 31.39 3.21
C GLY A 80 -36.68 31.61 3.12
N PRO A 81 -37.20 32.74 3.65
CA PRO A 81 -38.63 32.95 3.82
C PRO A 81 -39.38 33.10 2.50
N THR A 82 -40.58 32.51 2.48
CA THR A 82 -41.64 32.74 1.52
C THR A 82 -42.19 34.17 1.67
N GLY A 83 -42.15 34.96 0.60
CA GLY A 83 -42.94 36.19 0.42
C GLY A 83 -43.21 36.36 -1.07
N SER A 84 -44.39 36.00 -1.58
CA SER A 84 -45.64 36.76 -1.60
C SER A 84 -45.67 37.88 -2.66
N GLY A 85 -46.37 37.59 -3.77
CA GLY A 85 -47.32 38.52 -4.41
C GLY A 85 -46.76 39.66 -5.27
N GLY A 86 -47.21 39.73 -6.53
CA GLY A 86 -46.95 40.92 -7.35
C GLY A 86 -47.25 40.74 -8.83
N SER A 87 -48.51 40.42 -9.15
CA SER A 87 -49.09 40.52 -10.49
C SER A 87 -49.02 41.94 -11.07
N GLY A 88 -48.61 42.05 -12.33
CA GLY A 88 -48.74 43.25 -13.17
C GLY A 88 -47.59 43.28 -14.19
N GLY A 89 -47.77 43.47 -15.49
CA GLY A 89 -48.92 43.83 -16.30
C GLY A 89 -48.42 43.89 -17.74
N LEU A 90 -49.37 43.82 -18.67
CA LEU A 90 -49.17 43.78 -20.11
C LEU A 90 -48.34 44.97 -20.66
N SER A 91 -47.48 44.71 -21.65
CA SER A 91 -47.05 45.66 -22.69
C SER A 91 -46.57 44.85 -23.90
N ARG A 92 -47.48 44.43 -24.80
CA ARG A 92 -47.80 45.03 -26.12
C ARG A 92 -46.69 45.84 -26.83
N SER A 93 -46.62 45.52 -28.13
CA SER A 93 -46.25 46.33 -29.30
C SER A 93 -44.77 46.57 -29.64
N GLY A 94 -44.45 46.22 -30.89
CA GLY A 94 -43.20 46.52 -31.60
C GLY A 94 -43.01 45.52 -32.74
#